data_AF-A0ABD7UX64-F1
#
_entry.id   AF-A0ABD7UX64-F1
#
_cell.length_a   1.000
_cell.length_b   1.000
_cell.length_c   1.000
_cell.angle_alpha   90.00
_cell.angle_beta   90.00
_cell.angle_gamma   90.00
#
_symmetry.space_group_name_H-M   'P 1'
#
loop_
_entity.id
_entity.type
_entity.pdbx_description
1 polymer ?
#
loop_
_entity_poly.entity_id
_entity_poly.type
_entity_poly.pdbx_seq_one_letter_code
_entity_poly.pdbx_strand_id
1 'polypeptide(L)'
;MGSKKSDNGSAIVVGIVLVAVFCALAWPYYLGTWLAVEFGADNPSTARTATGWVLESIYLIGLVSLGIWSWWSDEREKEKARRLEAEKRQREIDFGSDGARLYESAEAAIARIAGSEAARAGWLGDPADFDFRADLWSIAANLRRAEEIRKVMAGAAGIRRFTRTDEQMLDDARRTVAALEQSVQRRVELIGECARQAEDIDRALREERENAEDARRREELRGRLGTVLYGSPATPAEEGSESADVVKARAAAFHELKALVDKHRIDEGQ
;
A
#
# COMPACT_ATOMS: atom_id res chain seq x y z
N MET A 1 20.66 56.59 -0.90
CA MET A 1 19.97 56.11 0.33
C MET A 1 19.17 54.88 -0.03
N GLY A 2 19.72 53.68 0.21
CA GLY A 2 19.08 52.40 -0.11
C GLY A 2 18.35 51.84 1.11
N SER A 3 17.05 51.62 0.96
CA SER A 3 16.17 51.07 2.00
C SER A 3 16.49 49.60 2.26
N LYS A 4 17.00 49.27 3.46
CA LYS A 4 16.92 47.91 4.02
C LYS A 4 15.48 47.68 4.44
N LYS A 5 14.72 46.96 3.62
CA LYS A 5 13.34 46.56 3.90
C LYS A 5 13.21 45.06 3.69
N SER A 6 13.54 44.25 4.71
CA SER A 6 13.08 42.85 4.80
C SER A 6 13.26 42.15 6.17
N ASP A 7 13.55 42.85 7.29
CA ASP A 7 13.72 42.17 8.60
C ASP A 7 12.43 42.07 9.44
N ASN A 8 11.49 43.00 9.28
CA ASN A 8 10.30 43.05 10.14
C ASN A 8 9.34 41.87 9.94
N GLY A 9 9.28 41.30 8.73
CA GLY A 9 8.44 40.14 8.45
C GLY A 9 8.94 38.87 9.15
N SER A 10 10.26 38.69 9.21
CA SER A 10 10.90 37.57 9.91
C SER A 10 10.68 37.64 11.42
N ALA A 11 10.84 38.82 12.02
CA ALA A 11 10.62 39.03 13.45
C ALA A 11 9.16 38.76 13.89
N ILE A 12 8.18 39.12 13.06
CA ILE A 12 6.76 38.86 13.33
C ILE A 12 6.46 37.37 13.27
N VAL A 13 6.99 36.66 12.26
CA VAL A 13 6.81 35.20 12.14
C VAL A 13 7.43 34.47 13.33
N VAL A 14 8.64 34.85 13.75
CA VAL A 14 9.29 34.28 14.94
C VAL A 14 8.45 34.55 16.19
N GLY A 15 7.93 35.76 16.36
CA GLY A 15 7.05 36.11 17.48
C GLY A 15 5.78 35.27 17.54
N ILE A 16 5.11 35.08 16.40
CA ILE A 16 3.89 34.26 16.30
C ILE A 16 4.18 32.81 16.65
N VAL A 17 5.30 32.25 16.16
CA VAL A 17 5.70 30.87 16.47
C VAL A 17 5.98 30.69 17.96
N LEU A 18 6.67 31.64 18.60
CA LEU A 18 6.93 31.57 20.04
C LEU A 18 5.66 31.63 20.89
N VAL A 19 4.70 32.49 20.53
CA VAL A 19 3.41 32.57 21.21
C VAL A 19 2.62 31.28 21.01
N ALA A 20 2.59 30.72 19.80
CA ALA A 20 1.91 29.46 19.53
C ALA A 20 2.52 28.29 20.31
N VAL A 21 3.86 28.21 20.38
CA VAL A 21 4.58 27.22 21.19
C VAL A 21 4.27 27.39 22.68
N PHE A 22 4.27 28.63 23.18
CA PHE A 22 3.91 28.91 24.58
C PHE A 22 2.47 28.47 24.88
N CYS A 23 1.51 28.80 24.02
CA CYS A 23 0.12 28.34 24.18
C CYS A 23 0.02 26.81 24.13
N ALA A 24 0.73 26.14 23.22
CA ALA A 24 0.74 24.68 23.10
C ALA A 24 1.45 23.97 24.26
N LEU A 25 2.31 24.66 25.01
CA LEU A 25 2.95 24.14 26.21
C LEU A 25 2.12 24.44 27.47
N ALA A 26 1.59 25.64 27.62
CA ALA A 26 0.93 26.08 28.85
C ALA A 26 -0.57 25.71 28.93
N TRP A 27 -1.18 25.24 27.84
CA TRP A 27 -2.61 24.88 27.84
C TRP A 27 -3.01 23.81 28.88
N PRO A 28 -2.21 22.78 29.22
CA PRO A 28 -2.60 21.77 30.21
C PRO A 28 -2.68 22.36 31.61
N TYR A 29 -1.74 23.26 31.95
CA TYR A 29 -1.81 24.06 33.16
C TYR A 29 -3.10 24.91 33.20
N TYR A 30 -3.41 25.64 32.13
CA TYR A 30 -4.65 26.44 32.07
C TYR A 30 -5.90 25.56 32.20
N LEU A 31 -5.94 24.40 31.55
CA LEU A 31 -7.03 23.43 31.68
C LEU A 31 -7.17 22.91 33.11
N GLY A 32 -6.06 22.59 33.78
CA GLY A 32 -6.06 22.11 35.17
C GLY A 32 -6.52 23.17 36.17
N THR A 33 -6.12 24.42 35.94
CA THR A 33 -6.60 25.54 36.76
C THR A 33 -8.08 25.86 36.53
N TRP A 34 -8.57 25.70 35.29
CA TRP A 34 -9.99 25.84 34.96
C TRP A 34 -10.85 24.74 35.59
N LEU A 35 -10.43 23.47 35.46
CA LEU A 35 -11.10 22.33 36.08
C LEU A 35 -11.20 22.49 37.61
N ALA A 36 -10.14 22.98 38.26
CA ALA A 36 -10.15 23.21 39.70
C ALA A 36 -11.22 24.24 40.15
N VAL A 37 -11.44 25.29 39.35
CA VAL A 37 -12.48 26.31 39.64
C VAL A 37 -13.88 25.72 39.45
N GLU A 38 -14.09 24.92 38.40
CA GLU A 38 -15.38 24.26 38.14
C GLU A 38 -15.76 23.28 39.27
N PHE A 39 -14.77 22.62 39.87
CA PHE A 39 -14.98 21.75 41.05
C PHE A 39 -14.98 22.52 42.39
N GLY A 40 -15.09 23.84 42.38
CA GLY A 40 -15.36 24.66 43.56
C GLY A 40 -14.13 25.18 44.32
N ALA A 41 -12.95 25.26 43.68
CA ALA A 41 -11.80 25.91 44.29
C ALA A 41 -11.90 27.44 44.23
N ASP A 42 -11.68 28.11 45.36
CA ASP A 42 -11.63 29.57 45.46
C ASP A 42 -10.47 30.19 44.67
N ASN A 43 -10.63 31.46 44.27
CA ASN A 43 -9.60 32.24 43.60
C ASN A 43 -9.10 33.37 44.52
N PRO A 44 -7.89 33.30 45.12
CA PRO A 44 -6.82 32.30 44.92
C PRO A 44 -6.83 31.10 45.91
N SER A 45 -6.53 29.88 45.42
CA SER A 45 -6.39 28.66 46.23
C SER A 45 -5.19 27.81 45.80
N THR A 46 -4.54 27.15 46.78
CA THR A 46 -3.44 26.19 46.56
C THR A 46 -3.88 24.98 45.74
N ALA A 47 -5.16 24.59 45.81
CA ALA A 47 -5.73 23.49 45.03
C ALA A 47 -5.65 23.75 43.52
N ARG A 48 -5.83 25.00 43.08
CA ARG A 48 -5.76 25.40 41.66
C ARG A 48 -4.36 25.20 41.10
N THR A 49 -3.36 25.67 41.84
CA THR A 49 -1.95 25.54 41.47
C THR A 49 -1.55 24.08 41.44
N ALA A 50 -1.98 23.27 42.41
CA ALA A 50 -1.69 21.84 42.46
C ALA A 50 -2.27 21.09 41.25
N THR A 51 -3.55 21.28 40.92
CA THR A 51 -4.19 20.60 39.76
C THR A 51 -3.56 21.02 38.43
N GLY A 52 -3.22 22.29 38.27
CA GLY A 52 -2.49 22.78 37.10
C GLY A 52 -1.14 22.09 36.92
N TRP A 53 -0.34 21.96 37.98
CA TRP A 53 0.95 21.28 37.94
C TRP A 53 0.84 19.77 37.71
N VAL A 54 -0.21 19.12 38.23
CA VAL A 54 -0.42 17.67 38.03
C VAL A 54 -0.70 17.36 36.56
N LEU A 55 -1.60 18.10 35.91
CA LEU A 55 -1.89 17.90 34.48
C LEU A 55 -0.69 18.25 33.60
N GLU A 56 0.01 19.34 33.90
CA GLU A 56 1.24 19.72 33.21
C GLU A 56 2.29 18.60 33.32
N SER A 57 2.48 18.02 34.52
CA SER A 57 3.44 16.94 34.73
C SER A 57 3.09 15.67 33.94
N ILE A 58 1.82 15.28 33.92
CA ILE A 58 1.35 14.11 33.14
C ILE A 58 1.55 14.36 31.65
N TYR A 59 1.22 15.55 31.16
CA TYR A 59 1.40 15.92 29.75
C TYR A 59 2.88 15.87 29.34
N LEU A 60 3.76 16.47 30.15
CA LEU A 60 5.21 16.45 29.89
C LEU A 60 5.80 15.04 29.95
N ILE A 61 5.37 14.20 30.90
CA ILE A 61 5.77 12.78 30.95
C ILE A 61 5.32 12.04 29.69
N GLY A 62 4.10 12.29 29.21
CA GLY A 62 3.58 11.72 27.98
C GLY A 62 4.41 12.12 26.75
N LEU A 63 4.76 13.40 26.62
CA LEU A 63 5.62 13.90 25.55
C LEU A 63 7.02 13.30 25.58
N VAL A 64 7.65 13.24 26.76
CA VAL A 64 8.97 12.62 26.94
C VAL A 64 8.92 11.13 26.59
N SER A 65 7.86 10.43 27.02
CA SER A 65 7.67 9.01 26.73
C SER A 65 7.52 8.75 25.23
N LEU A 66 6.75 9.57 24.51
CA LEU A 66 6.62 9.50 23.05
C LEU A 66 7.93 9.80 22.34
N GLY A 67 8.69 10.81 22.81
CA GLY A 67 9.99 11.15 22.27
C GLY A 67 11.00 10.00 22.41
N ILE A 68 11.06 9.37 23.59
CA ILE A 68 11.92 8.21 23.84
C ILE A 68 11.50 7.01 22.99
N TRP A 69 10.19 6.74 22.89
CA TRP A 69 9.67 5.65 22.07
C TRP A 69 9.97 5.83 20.58
N SER A 70 9.76 7.04 20.06
CA SER A 70 10.11 7.39 18.68
C SER A 70 11.62 7.26 18.44
N TRP A 71 12.46 7.74 19.34
CA TRP A 71 13.91 7.63 19.23
C TRP A 71 14.39 6.17 19.27
N TRP A 72 13.83 5.33 20.15
CA TRP A 72 14.13 3.89 20.19
C TRP A 72 13.67 3.17 18.93
N SER A 73 12.52 3.55 18.34
CA SER A 73 12.06 2.97 17.10
C SER A 73 13.00 3.31 15.94
N ASP A 74 13.45 4.56 15.85
CA ASP A 74 14.37 5.03 14.82
C ASP A 74 15.77 4.39 14.96
N GLU A 75 16.28 4.25 16.20
CA GLU A 75 17.57 3.60 16.43
C GLU A 75 17.55 2.12 16.05
N ARG A 76 16.43 1.42 16.32
CA ARG A 76 16.23 0.03 15.90
C ARG A 76 16.19 -0.12 14.38
N GLU A 77 15.51 0.78 13.67
CA GLU A 77 15.48 0.75 12.21
C GLU A 77 16.85 1.08 11.61
N LYS A 78 17.57 2.06 12.15
CA LYS A 78 18.96 2.37 11.78
C LYS A 78 19.91 1.21 12.06
N GLU A 79 19.74 0.51 13.17
CA GLU A 79 20.55 -0.66 13.49
C GLU A 79 20.28 -1.81 12.51
N LYS A 80 19.00 -2.09 12.19
CA LYS A 80 18.65 -3.08 11.16
C LYS A 80 19.22 -2.71 9.80
N ALA A 81 19.09 -1.44 9.39
CA ALA A 81 19.66 -0.96 8.13
C ALA A 81 21.18 -1.14 8.09
N ARG A 82 21.89 -0.77 9.18
CA ARG A 82 23.34 -0.99 9.30
C ARG A 82 23.72 -2.46 9.23
N ARG A 83 22.96 -3.34 9.88
CA ARG A 83 23.20 -4.80 9.83
C ARG A 83 22.99 -5.34 8.43
N LEU A 84 21.91 -4.95 7.75
CA LEU A 84 21.63 -5.34 6.37
C LEU A 84 22.72 -4.84 5.41
N GLU A 85 23.16 -3.59 5.55
CA GLU A 85 24.27 -3.05 4.76
C GLU A 85 25.58 -3.79 5.03
N ALA A 86 25.87 -4.13 6.28
CA ALA A 86 27.05 -4.90 6.63
C ALA A 86 27.01 -6.32 6.03
N GLU A 87 25.86 -6.99 6.07
CA GLU A 87 25.66 -8.29 5.44
C GLU A 87 25.82 -8.22 3.92
N LYS A 88 25.26 -7.19 3.27
CA LYS A 88 25.44 -6.96 1.83
C LYS A 88 26.91 -6.77 1.46
N ARG A 89 27.63 -5.92 2.20
CA ARG A 89 29.07 -5.74 2.01
C ARG A 89 29.84 -7.05 2.22
N GLN A 90 29.47 -7.83 3.24
CA GLN A 90 30.11 -9.12 3.47
C GLN A 90 29.86 -10.09 2.30
N ARG A 91 28.66 -10.11 1.75
CA ARG A 91 28.33 -10.94 0.57
C ARG A 91 29.09 -10.49 -0.68
N GLU A 92 29.28 -9.20 -0.89
CA GLU A 92 30.13 -8.69 -1.98
C GLU A 92 31.59 -9.14 -1.81
N ILE A 93 32.11 -9.16 -0.58
CA ILE A 93 33.46 -9.65 -0.28
C ILE A 93 33.57 -11.16 -0.51
N ASP A 94 32.57 -11.92 -0.09
CA ASP A 94 32.54 -13.39 -0.14
C ASP A 94 32.33 -13.91 -1.58
N PHE A 95 31.45 -13.26 -2.36
CA PHE A 95 30.95 -13.77 -3.64
C PHE A 95 31.38 -12.94 -4.86
N GLY A 96 31.94 -11.75 -4.64
CA GLY A 96 32.06 -10.71 -5.66
C GLY A 96 30.72 -10.03 -5.94
N SER A 97 30.74 -8.89 -6.64
CA SER A 97 29.53 -8.09 -6.93
C SER A 97 28.45 -8.88 -7.69
N ASP A 98 28.87 -9.68 -8.67
CA ASP A 98 27.94 -10.41 -9.55
C ASP A 98 27.34 -11.61 -8.81
N GLY A 99 28.18 -12.30 -8.02
CA GLY A 99 27.74 -13.38 -7.16
C GLY A 99 26.77 -12.90 -6.09
N ALA A 100 27.04 -11.75 -5.46
CA ALA A 100 26.15 -11.14 -4.48
C ALA A 100 24.77 -10.83 -5.08
N ARG A 101 24.72 -10.26 -6.29
CA ARG A 101 23.45 -10.00 -6.99
C ARG A 101 22.66 -11.27 -7.30
N LEU A 102 23.33 -12.36 -7.71
CA LEU A 102 22.67 -13.64 -7.96
C LEU A 102 22.11 -14.24 -6.67
N TYR A 103 22.86 -14.19 -5.57
CA TYR A 103 22.42 -14.68 -4.27
C TYR A 103 21.24 -13.86 -3.74
N GLU A 104 21.29 -12.53 -3.82
CA GLU A 104 20.17 -11.64 -3.46
C GLU A 104 18.93 -11.91 -4.31
N SER A 105 19.09 -12.19 -5.61
CA SER A 105 17.97 -12.56 -6.48
C SER A 105 17.30 -13.85 -6.04
N ALA A 106 18.07 -14.85 -5.59
CA ALA A 106 17.53 -16.09 -5.06
C ALA A 106 16.76 -15.85 -3.74
N GLU A 107 17.35 -15.12 -2.79
CA GLU A 107 16.67 -14.78 -1.53
C GLU A 107 15.38 -13.99 -1.76
N ALA A 108 15.39 -13.02 -2.68
CA ALA A 108 14.20 -12.27 -3.03
C ALA A 108 13.11 -13.16 -3.64
N ALA A 109 13.47 -14.10 -4.52
CA ALA A 109 12.51 -15.04 -5.10
C ALA A 109 11.91 -15.97 -4.03
N ILE A 110 12.73 -16.50 -3.12
CA ILE A 110 12.26 -17.31 -1.99
C ILE A 110 11.31 -16.52 -1.08
N ALA A 111 11.65 -15.26 -0.78
CA ALA A 111 10.80 -14.39 0.01
C ALA A 111 9.43 -14.14 -0.66
N ARG A 112 9.40 -14.00 -2.00
CA ARG A 112 8.13 -13.90 -2.75
C ARG A 112 7.31 -15.18 -2.68
N ILE A 113 7.94 -16.36 -2.79
CA ILE A 113 7.25 -17.65 -2.63
C ILE A 113 6.64 -17.75 -1.24
N ALA A 114 7.43 -17.54 -0.19
CA ALA A 114 6.97 -17.66 1.19
C ALA A 114 5.91 -16.61 1.57
N GLY A 115 6.00 -15.41 0.99
CA GLY A 115 5.04 -14.32 1.21
C GLY A 115 3.77 -14.40 0.36
N SER A 116 3.71 -15.33 -0.61
CA SER A 116 2.57 -15.49 -1.50
C SER A 116 1.29 -15.85 -0.73
N GLU A 117 0.16 -15.51 -1.31
CA GLU A 117 -1.12 -16.00 -0.80
C GLU A 117 -1.23 -17.51 -0.95
N ALA A 118 -0.75 -18.07 -2.05
CA ALA A 118 -0.71 -19.49 -2.33
C ALA A 118 -0.02 -20.26 -1.19
N ALA A 119 1.12 -19.76 -0.69
CA ALA A 119 1.79 -20.34 0.47
C ALA A 119 0.94 -20.24 1.74
N ARG A 120 0.38 -19.05 2.03
CA ARG A 120 -0.38 -18.82 3.27
C ARG A 120 -1.71 -19.55 3.32
N ALA A 121 -2.36 -19.75 2.18
CA ALA A 121 -3.59 -20.50 2.04
C ALA A 121 -3.36 -22.01 1.85
N GLY A 122 -2.10 -22.47 1.88
CA GLY A 122 -1.73 -23.89 1.82
C GLY A 122 -1.80 -24.52 0.43
N TRP A 123 -1.97 -23.73 -0.64
CA TRP A 123 -1.99 -24.23 -2.02
C TRP A 123 -0.63 -24.77 -2.48
N LEU A 124 0.46 -24.29 -1.88
CA LEU A 124 1.82 -24.77 -2.16
C LEU A 124 2.24 -25.97 -1.27
N GLY A 125 1.34 -26.48 -0.41
CA GLY A 125 1.64 -27.52 0.57
C GLY A 125 2.10 -26.96 1.92
N ASP A 126 2.67 -27.83 2.77
CA ASP A 126 3.24 -27.41 4.04
C ASP A 126 4.50 -26.56 3.78
N PRO A 127 4.68 -25.40 4.42
CA PRO A 127 5.94 -24.64 4.35
C PRO A 127 7.21 -25.44 4.64
N ALA A 128 7.12 -26.54 5.39
CA ALA A 128 8.22 -27.47 5.61
C ALA A 128 8.62 -28.27 4.36
N ASP A 129 7.70 -28.45 3.40
CA ASP A 129 7.90 -29.26 2.19
C ASP A 129 8.68 -28.51 1.09
N PHE A 130 8.75 -27.17 1.14
CA PHE A 130 9.48 -26.34 0.18
C PHE A 130 10.64 -25.54 0.83
N ASP A 131 11.49 -26.24 1.58
CA ASP A 131 12.69 -25.66 2.21
C ASP A 131 13.83 -25.40 1.21
N PHE A 132 14.05 -24.13 0.86
CA PHE A 132 15.13 -23.67 -0.03
C PHE A 132 16.48 -23.49 0.67
N ARG A 133 16.64 -23.82 1.95
CA ARG A 133 17.91 -23.65 2.68
C ARG A 133 19.06 -24.43 2.05
N ALA A 134 18.80 -25.64 1.57
CA ALA A 134 19.79 -26.46 0.89
C ALA A 134 20.26 -25.81 -0.42
N ASP A 135 19.34 -25.22 -1.18
CA ASP A 135 19.67 -24.50 -2.41
C ASP A 135 20.46 -23.23 -2.14
N LEU A 136 20.05 -22.42 -1.15
CA LEU A 136 20.81 -21.22 -0.74
C LEU A 136 22.21 -21.57 -0.27
N TRP A 137 22.36 -22.65 0.50
CA TRP A 137 23.68 -23.12 0.93
C TRP A 137 24.54 -23.53 -0.26
N SER A 138 23.98 -24.29 -1.22
CA SER A 138 24.70 -24.71 -2.43
C SER A 138 25.09 -23.52 -3.31
N ILE A 139 24.21 -22.53 -3.48
CA ILE A 139 24.49 -21.29 -4.21
C ILE A 139 25.65 -20.55 -3.53
N ALA A 140 25.55 -20.32 -2.21
CA ALA A 140 26.59 -19.61 -1.46
C ALA A 140 27.94 -20.34 -1.52
N ALA A 141 27.95 -21.67 -1.36
CA ALA A 141 29.17 -22.48 -1.41
C ALA A 141 29.86 -22.37 -2.78
N ASN A 142 29.09 -22.48 -3.87
CA ASN A 142 29.63 -22.37 -5.23
C ASN A 142 30.14 -20.97 -5.54
N LEU A 143 29.43 -19.93 -5.09
CA LEU A 143 29.84 -18.54 -5.25
C LEU A 143 31.13 -18.21 -4.49
N ARG A 144 31.25 -18.63 -3.22
CA ARG A 144 32.51 -18.48 -2.46
C ARG A 144 33.65 -19.18 -3.16
N ARG A 145 33.42 -20.41 -3.61
CA ARG A 145 34.47 -21.20 -4.27
C ARG A 145 34.92 -20.57 -5.58
N ALA A 146 33.98 -20.04 -6.37
CA ALA A 146 34.30 -19.31 -7.60
C ALA A 146 35.14 -18.07 -7.30
N GLU A 147 34.75 -17.26 -6.31
CA GLU A 147 35.45 -16.04 -5.94
C GLU A 147 36.84 -16.31 -5.34
N GLU A 148 37.00 -17.36 -4.54
CA GLU A 148 38.32 -17.83 -4.07
C GLU A 148 39.25 -18.13 -5.25
N ILE A 149 38.76 -18.86 -6.25
CA ILE A 149 39.55 -19.19 -7.45
C ILE A 149 39.91 -17.90 -8.22
N ARG A 150 38.97 -16.97 -8.39
CA ARG A 150 39.22 -15.69 -9.06
C ARG A 150 40.29 -14.86 -8.34
N LYS A 151 40.25 -14.78 -7.01
CA LYS A 151 41.25 -14.07 -6.20
C LYS A 151 42.65 -14.66 -6.37
N VAL A 152 42.77 -15.99 -6.38
CA VAL A 152 44.05 -16.67 -6.64
C VAL A 152 44.54 -16.40 -8.06
N MET A 153 43.66 -16.50 -9.06
CA MET A 153 43.99 -16.22 -10.45
C MET A 153 44.40 -14.76 -10.69
N ALA A 154 43.80 -13.80 -9.98
CA ALA A 154 44.18 -12.39 -10.07
C ALA A 154 45.64 -12.16 -9.62
N GLY A 155 46.11 -12.92 -8.63
CA GLY A 155 47.51 -12.91 -8.20
C GLY A 155 48.48 -13.43 -9.26
N ALA A 156 48.02 -14.25 -10.21
CA ALA A 156 48.85 -14.78 -11.28
C ALA A 156 49.31 -13.68 -12.27
N ALA A 157 48.55 -12.59 -12.41
CA ALA A 157 48.89 -11.49 -13.34
C ALA A 157 50.26 -10.84 -13.09
N GLY A 158 50.84 -10.99 -11.90
CA GLY A 158 52.17 -10.48 -11.55
C GLY A 158 53.34 -11.38 -11.96
N ILE A 159 53.09 -12.61 -12.43
CA ILE A 159 54.13 -13.59 -12.75
C ILE A 159 54.64 -13.37 -14.18
N ARG A 160 55.94 -13.06 -14.32
CA ARG A 160 56.55 -12.71 -15.62
C ARG A 160 56.84 -13.90 -16.54
N ARG A 161 56.95 -15.11 -16.00
CA ARG A 161 57.21 -16.33 -16.78
C ARG A 161 56.34 -17.46 -16.24
N PHE A 162 55.33 -17.83 -16.99
CA PHE A 162 54.56 -19.03 -16.74
C PHE A 162 55.22 -20.24 -17.38
N THR A 163 55.13 -21.38 -16.71
CA THR A 163 55.37 -22.69 -17.32
C THR A 163 54.08 -23.15 -18.03
N ARG A 164 54.21 -24.12 -18.95
CA ARG A 164 53.05 -24.75 -19.59
C ARG A 164 52.07 -25.36 -18.58
N THR A 165 52.59 -25.89 -17.48
CA THR A 165 51.77 -26.44 -16.39
C THR A 165 50.95 -25.33 -15.71
N ASP A 166 51.54 -24.16 -15.48
CA ASP A 166 50.83 -23.04 -14.86
C ASP A 166 49.73 -22.50 -15.77
N GLU A 167 49.98 -22.39 -17.07
CA GLU A 167 48.97 -22.02 -18.07
C GLU A 167 47.80 -23.01 -18.06
N GLN A 168 48.11 -24.31 -18.02
CA GLN A 168 47.08 -25.35 -17.94
C GLN A 168 46.25 -25.25 -16.65
N MET A 169 46.90 -25.01 -15.49
CA MET A 169 46.19 -24.80 -14.22
C MET A 169 45.27 -23.58 -14.24
N LEU A 170 45.68 -22.48 -14.89
CA LEU A 170 44.84 -21.29 -15.05
C LEU A 170 43.62 -21.56 -15.94
N ASP A 171 43.78 -22.34 -17.01
CA ASP A 171 42.67 -22.73 -17.88
C ASP A 171 41.71 -23.72 -17.22
N ASP A 172 42.22 -24.64 -16.39
CA ASP A 172 41.38 -25.52 -15.57
C ASP A 172 40.62 -24.73 -14.49
N ALA A 173 41.25 -23.73 -13.87
CA ALA A 173 40.63 -22.84 -12.91
C ALA A 173 39.49 -22.01 -13.55
N ARG A 174 39.71 -21.45 -14.75
CA ARG A 174 38.67 -20.74 -15.52
C ARG A 174 37.47 -21.63 -15.82
N ARG A 175 37.72 -22.85 -16.29
CA ARG A 175 36.66 -23.84 -16.57
C ARG A 175 35.89 -24.21 -15.31
N THR A 176 36.58 -24.34 -14.18
CA THR A 176 35.94 -24.62 -12.89
C THR A 176 35.04 -23.47 -12.45
N VAL A 177 35.50 -22.22 -12.53
CA VAL A 177 34.69 -21.03 -12.21
C VAL A 177 33.42 -20.99 -13.08
N ALA A 178 33.56 -21.16 -14.40
CA ALA A 178 32.42 -21.16 -15.31
C ALA A 178 31.40 -22.27 -14.98
N ALA A 179 31.87 -23.47 -14.62
CA ALA A 179 30.98 -24.57 -14.22
C ALA A 179 30.21 -24.28 -12.91
N LEU A 180 30.88 -23.68 -11.92
CA LEU A 180 30.27 -23.27 -10.66
C LEU A 180 29.20 -22.19 -10.89
N GLU A 181 29.53 -21.17 -11.67
CA GLU A 181 28.59 -20.09 -12.04
C GLU A 181 27.38 -20.62 -12.79
N GLN A 182 27.58 -21.50 -13.77
CA GLN A 182 26.48 -22.13 -14.51
C GLN A 182 25.59 -22.98 -13.59
N SER A 183 26.16 -23.63 -12.57
CA SER A 183 25.37 -24.35 -11.57
C SER A 183 24.55 -23.40 -10.70
N VAL A 184 25.12 -22.26 -10.29
CA VAL A 184 24.43 -21.22 -9.53
C VAL A 184 23.28 -20.65 -10.35
N GLN A 185 23.55 -20.22 -11.59
CA GLN A 185 22.56 -19.61 -12.46
C GLN A 185 21.35 -20.52 -12.68
N ARG A 186 21.57 -21.81 -12.95
CA ARG A 186 20.49 -22.79 -13.09
C ARG A 186 19.62 -22.90 -11.84
N ARG A 187 20.22 -22.93 -10.64
CA ARG A 187 19.44 -22.99 -9.39
C ARG A 187 18.65 -21.71 -9.14
N VAL A 188 19.28 -20.54 -9.34
CA VAL A 188 18.61 -19.24 -9.20
C VAL A 188 17.42 -19.14 -10.17
N GLU A 189 17.59 -19.63 -11.40
CA GLU A 189 16.53 -19.65 -12.42
C GLU A 189 15.36 -20.55 -12.01
N LEU A 190 15.62 -21.77 -11.53
CA LEU A 190 14.59 -22.67 -11.01
C LEU A 190 13.83 -22.07 -9.83
N ILE A 191 14.52 -21.46 -8.87
CA ILE A 191 13.88 -20.74 -7.75
C ILE A 191 13.03 -19.57 -8.28
N GLY A 192 13.52 -18.87 -9.29
CA GLY A 192 12.77 -17.81 -9.97
C GLY A 192 11.52 -18.30 -10.68
N GLU A 193 11.55 -19.50 -11.28
CA GLU A 193 10.38 -20.15 -11.86
C GLU A 193 9.34 -20.51 -10.81
N CYS A 194 9.76 -21.08 -9.67
CA CYS A 194 8.85 -21.36 -8.54
C CYS A 194 8.17 -20.08 -8.05
N ALA A 195 8.90 -18.96 -7.96
CA ALA A 195 8.31 -17.68 -7.57
C ALA A 195 7.24 -17.20 -8.55
N ARG A 196 7.50 -17.32 -9.87
CA ARG A 196 6.49 -16.97 -10.90
C ARG A 196 5.25 -17.85 -10.81
N GLN A 197 5.42 -19.15 -10.58
CA GLN A 197 4.29 -20.07 -10.41
C GLN A 197 3.43 -19.72 -9.19
N ALA A 198 4.06 -19.38 -8.07
CA ALA A 198 3.33 -18.90 -6.88
C ALA A 198 2.55 -17.61 -7.18
N GLU A 199 3.14 -16.67 -7.90
CA GLU A 199 2.48 -15.42 -8.31
C GLU A 199 1.30 -15.65 -9.27
N ASP A 200 1.39 -16.66 -10.15
CA ASP A 200 0.29 -17.01 -11.05
C ASP A 200 -0.88 -17.65 -10.28
N ILE A 201 -0.60 -18.47 -9.26
CA ILE A 201 -1.64 -18.98 -8.35
C ILE A 201 -2.28 -17.82 -7.57
N ASP A 202 -1.49 -16.90 -7.02
CA ASP A 202 -2.01 -15.71 -6.32
C ASP A 202 -2.95 -14.89 -7.22
N ARG A 203 -2.62 -14.78 -8.51
CA ARG A 203 -3.47 -14.10 -9.49
C ARG A 203 -4.78 -14.84 -9.69
N ALA A 204 -4.74 -16.15 -9.89
CA ALA A 204 -5.94 -16.97 -10.05
C ALA A 204 -6.86 -16.88 -8.81
N LEU A 205 -6.30 -16.95 -7.60
CA LEU A 205 -7.05 -16.81 -6.36
C LEU A 205 -7.70 -15.43 -6.20
N ARG A 206 -7.03 -14.37 -6.68
CA ARG A 206 -7.60 -13.02 -6.70
C ARG A 206 -8.77 -12.93 -7.67
N GLU A 207 -8.60 -13.44 -8.89
CA GLU A 207 -9.65 -13.47 -9.91
C GLU A 207 -10.87 -14.28 -9.43
N GLU A 208 -10.68 -15.43 -8.77
CA GLU A 208 -11.78 -16.21 -8.19
C GLU A 208 -12.58 -15.43 -7.15
N ARG A 209 -11.92 -14.68 -6.27
CA ARG A 209 -12.61 -13.84 -5.27
C ARG A 209 -13.37 -12.69 -5.90
N GLU A 210 -12.75 -11.98 -6.85
CA GLU A 210 -13.40 -10.89 -7.57
C GLU A 210 -14.64 -11.40 -8.32
N ASN A 211 -14.52 -12.56 -8.99
CA ASN A 211 -15.64 -13.20 -9.66
C ASN A 211 -16.76 -13.61 -8.69
N ALA A 212 -16.41 -14.10 -7.49
CA ALA A 212 -17.37 -14.44 -6.45
C ALA A 212 -18.08 -13.19 -5.88
N GLU A 213 -17.36 -12.09 -5.69
CA GLU A 213 -17.93 -10.81 -5.27
C GLU A 213 -18.88 -10.24 -6.33
N ASP A 214 -18.48 -10.26 -7.60
CA ASP A 214 -19.32 -9.80 -8.70
C ASP A 214 -20.56 -10.68 -8.87
N ALA A 215 -20.44 -11.99 -8.69
CA ALA A 215 -21.59 -12.89 -8.68
C ALA A 215 -22.58 -12.52 -7.56
N ARG A 216 -22.10 -12.20 -6.36
CA ARG A 216 -22.93 -11.73 -5.25
C ARG A 216 -23.60 -10.39 -5.55
N ARG A 217 -22.86 -9.41 -6.09
CA ARG A 217 -23.41 -8.11 -6.48
C ARG A 217 -24.47 -8.24 -7.57
N ARG A 218 -24.25 -9.12 -8.55
CA ARG A 218 -25.25 -9.43 -9.59
C ARG A 218 -26.52 -10.01 -8.99
N GLU A 219 -26.39 -10.92 -8.02
CA GLU A 219 -27.54 -11.52 -7.37
C GLU A 219 -28.31 -10.49 -6.52
N GLU A 220 -27.61 -9.66 -5.75
CA GLU A 220 -28.24 -8.56 -5.00
C GLU A 220 -28.97 -7.58 -5.93
N LEU A 221 -28.33 -7.20 -7.05
CA LEU A 221 -28.94 -6.34 -8.06
C LEU A 221 -30.19 -6.98 -8.65
N ARG A 222 -30.14 -8.27 -9.00
CA ARG A 222 -31.31 -9.02 -9.50
C ARG A 222 -32.43 -9.06 -8.47
N GLY A 223 -32.12 -9.28 -7.19
CA GLY A 223 -33.12 -9.23 -6.12
C GLY A 223 -33.79 -7.86 -6.00
N ARG A 224 -33.00 -6.78 -6.01
CA ARG A 224 -33.51 -5.40 -5.96
C ARG A 224 -34.34 -5.04 -7.18
N LEU A 225 -33.86 -5.36 -8.38
CA LEU A 225 -34.61 -5.14 -9.62
C LEU A 225 -35.87 -5.98 -9.67
N GLY A 226 -35.82 -7.23 -9.21
CA GLY A 226 -36.99 -8.11 -9.10
C GLY A 226 -38.09 -7.49 -8.24
N THR A 227 -37.73 -6.95 -7.08
CA THR A 227 -38.68 -6.22 -6.22
C THR A 227 -39.25 -4.96 -6.88
N VAL A 228 -38.43 -4.17 -7.58
CA VAL A 228 -38.91 -2.94 -8.25
C VAL A 228 -39.81 -3.24 -9.45
N LEU A 229 -39.46 -4.24 -10.25
CA LEU A 229 -40.16 -4.56 -11.49
C LEU A 229 -41.39 -5.45 -11.26
N TYR A 230 -41.33 -6.35 -10.27
CA TYR A 230 -42.33 -7.39 -10.05
C TYR A 230 -42.84 -7.49 -8.61
N GLY A 231 -42.24 -6.78 -7.65
CA GLY A 231 -42.81 -6.68 -6.31
C GLY A 231 -44.04 -5.78 -6.35
N SER A 232 -45.20 -6.31 -5.98
CA SER A 232 -46.52 -5.68 -6.16
C SER A 232 -46.52 -4.16 -5.97
N PRO A 233 -46.56 -3.37 -7.06
CA PRO A 233 -47.46 -2.24 -7.04
C PRO A 233 -48.88 -2.82 -7.14
N ALA A 234 -49.87 -2.18 -6.54
CA ALA A 234 -51.23 -2.34 -7.05
C ALA A 234 -51.12 -2.16 -8.57
N THR A 235 -51.45 -3.19 -9.35
CA THR A 235 -51.51 -3.10 -10.82
C THR A 235 -52.18 -1.76 -11.10
N PRO A 236 -51.54 -0.80 -11.78
CA PRO A 236 -52.25 0.40 -12.16
C PRO A 236 -53.38 -0.10 -13.04
N ALA A 237 -54.58 -0.15 -12.48
CA ALA A 237 -55.76 -0.44 -13.26
C ALA A 237 -55.72 0.60 -14.37
N GLU A 238 -55.75 0.15 -15.62
CA GLU A 238 -56.11 1.01 -16.74
C GLU A 238 -57.58 1.41 -16.55
N GLU A 239 -57.88 2.16 -15.50
CA GLU A 239 -59.10 2.94 -15.45
C GLU A 239 -58.87 4.06 -16.45
N GLY A 240 -59.47 3.90 -17.63
CA GLY A 240 -59.48 4.90 -18.68
C GLY A 240 -59.76 6.27 -18.07
N SER A 241 -58.96 7.28 -18.47
CA SER A 241 -59.10 8.61 -17.92
C SER A 241 -60.47 9.16 -18.30
N GLU A 242 -61.40 9.20 -17.34
CA GLU A 242 -62.74 9.78 -17.50
C GLU A 242 -62.65 11.19 -18.07
N SER A 243 -61.64 11.97 -17.65
CA SER A 243 -61.32 13.28 -18.20
C SER A 243 -60.98 13.25 -19.69
N ALA A 244 -60.21 12.26 -20.16
CA ALA A 244 -59.88 12.10 -21.57
C ALA A 244 -61.12 11.72 -22.40
N ASP A 245 -62.01 10.88 -21.85
CA ASP A 245 -63.26 10.50 -22.51
C ASP A 245 -64.27 11.67 -22.56
N VAL A 246 -64.36 12.48 -21.51
CA VAL A 246 -65.15 13.72 -21.49
C VAL A 246 -64.63 14.72 -22.53
N VAL A 247 -63.31 14.87 -22.67
CA VAL A 247 -62.73 15.75 -23.69
C VAL A 247 -63.04 15.24 -25.10
N LYS A 248 -62.92 13.93 -25.36
CA LYS A 248 -63.30 13.33 -26.65
C LYS A 248 -64.78 13.53 -26.97
N ALA A 249 -65.67 13.33 -25.99
CA ALA A 249 -67.11 13.52 -26.16
C ALA A 249 -67.44 14.99 -26.49
N ARG A 250 -66.83 15.95 -25.77
CA ARG A 250 -67.02 17.38 -26.04
C ARG A 250 -66.46 17.81 -27.40
N ALA A 251 -65.31 17.27 -27.81
CA ALA A 251 -64.75 17.53 -29.13
C ALA A 251 -65.67 17.01 -30.24
N ALA A 252 -66.21 15.80 -30.09
CA ALA A 252 -67.17 15.23 -31.04
C ALA A 252 -68.44 16.09 -31.16
N ALA A 253 -69.03 16.48 -30.02
CA ALA A 253 -70.20 17.34 -29.99
C ALA A 253 -69.94 18.71 -30.62
N PHE A 254 -68.76 19.30 -30.40
CA PHE A 254 -68.37 20.55 -31.05
C PHE A 254 -68.29 20.42 -32.57
N HIS A 255 -67.70 19.34 -33.08
CA HIS A 255 -67.61 19.10 -34.52
C HIS A 255 -69.00 18.89 -35.15
N GLU A 256 -69.91 18.20 -34.46
CA GLU A 256 -71.29 18.01 -34.91
C GLU A 256 -72.08 19.33 -34.96
N LEU A 257 -71.97 20.15 -33.92
CA LEU A 257 -72.57 21.49 -33.89
C LEU A 257 -72.00 22.40 -35.00
N LYS A 258 -70.68 22.33 -35.23
CA LYS A 258 -70.05 23.10 -36.30
C LYS A 258 -70.57 22.68 -37.68
N ALA A 259 -70.71 21.37 -37.92
CA ALA A 259 -71.26 20.87 -39.18
C ALA A 259 -72.72 21.32 -39.40
N LEU A 260 -73.54 21.36 -38.34
CA LEU A 260 -74.92 21.88 -38.42
C LEU A 260 -74.98 23.38 -38.73
N VAL A 261 -74.12 24.18 -38.10
CA VAL A 261 -74.02 25.63 -38.38
C VAL A 261 -73.55 25.88 -39.81
N ASP A 262 -72.52 25.16 -40.27
CA ASP A 262 -72.00 25.31 -41.63
C ASP A 262 -73.06 24.90 -42.67
N LYS A 263 -73.87 23.87 -42.38
CA LYS A 263 -75.01 23.46 -43.22
C LYS A 263 -76.10 24.54 -43.28
N HIS A 264 -76.53 25.07 -42.13
CA HIS A 264 -77.54 26.15 -42.10
C HIS A 264 -77.07 27.43 -42.81
N ARG A 265 -75.77 27.74 -42.71
CA ARG A 265 -75.17 28.88 -43.41
C ARG A 265 -75.13 28.71 -44.94
N ILE A 266 -75.12 27.47 -45.44
CA ILE A 266 -75.21 27.17 -46.88
C ILE A 266 -76.66 27.26 -47.35
N ASP A 267 -77.63 26.81 -46.53
CA ASP A 267 -79.06 26.81 -46.85
C ASP A 267 -79.70 28.21 -46.78
N GLU A 268 -79.17 29.16 -45.97
CA GLU A 268 -79.60 30.58 -45.96
C GLU A 268 -78.93 31.44 -47.06
N GLY A 269 -78.03 30.85 -47.85
CA GLY A 269 -77.30 31.51 -48.96
C GLY A 269 -77.81 31.18 -50.37
N GLN A 270 -78.94 30.48 -50.50
CA GLN A 270 -79.67 30.20 -51.75
C GLN A 270 -81.03 30.90 -51.78
#